data_AF-A0AAQ0U134-F1
#
_entry.id   AF-A0AAQ0U134-F1
#
_cell.length_a   1.000
_cell.length_b   1.000
_cell.length_c   1.000
_cell.angle_alpha   90.00
_cell.angle_beta   90.00
_cell.angle_gamma   90.00
#
_symmetry.space_group_name_H-M   'P 1'
#
loop_
_entity.id
_entity.type
_entity.pdbx_description
1 polymer ?
#
loop_
_entity_poly.entity_id
_entity_poly.type
_entity_poly.pdbx_seq_one_letter_code
_entity_poly.pdbx_strand_id
1 'polypeptide(L)'
;MKFTKINLKEAPFSESWNDYTDFKNWHNFIKDNQLYSYLRGLPSRSTLKYYFENGRDVGEYLRNEENRPPFYDHGYMYKTKDRKAFIVYQPYGALDKMDEYRQVIECWAIEQGIEAKVYGYDYGWYTSSSYLVIMGLDLSDIKVEKALNSH
;
A
#
# COMPACT_ATOMS: atom_id res chain seq x y z
N MET A 1 10.47 -12.07 -7.29
CA MET A 1 9.11 -11.81 -7.84
C MET A 1 9.22 -10.84 -9.02
N LYS A 2 8.31 -10.88 -10.01
CA LYS A 2 8.36 -10.00 -11.20
C LYS A 2 7.35 -8.86 -11.05
N PHE A 3 7.79 -7.62 -11.24
CA PHE A 3 6.91 -6.45 -11.28
C PHE A 3 6.05 -6.48 -12.55
N THR A 4 4.77 -6.18 -12.39
CA THR A 4 3.80 -6.04 -13.48
C THR A 4 3.67 -4.56 -13.83
N LYS A 5 3.84 -4.23 -15.11
CA LYS A 5 3.56 -2.86 -15.59
C LYS A 5 2.07 -2.59 -15.45
N ILE A 6 1.70 -1.43 -14.90
CA ILE A 6 0.29 -1.08 -14.72
C ILE A 6 -0.34 -0.83 -16.09
N ASN A 7 -1.45 -1.51 -16.34
CA ASN A 7 -2.36 -1.23 -17.45
C ASN A 7 -3.69 -0.77 -16.86
N LEU A 8 -4.07 0.50 -17.03
CA LEU A 8 -5.33 1.04 -16.49
C LEU A 8 -6.59 0.43 -17.13
N LYS A 9 -6.45 -0.43 -18.15
CA LYS A 9 -7.56 -1.21 -18.70
C LYS A 9 -7.76 -2.55 -17.99
N GLU A 10 -6.81 -2.94 -17.14
CA GLU A 10 -6.79 -4.22 -16.43
C GLU A 10 -6.67 -3.95 -14.93
N ALA A 11 -7.70 -4.34 -14.17
CA ALA A 11 -7.64 -4.29 -12.71
C ALA A 11 -6.55 -5.24 -12.19
N PRO A 12 -5.71 -4.82 -11.22
CA PRO A 12 -4.72 -5.71 -10.63
C PRO A 12 -5.32 -6.69 -9.60
N PHE A 13 -6.60 -6.51 -9.26
CA PHE A 13 -7.34 -7.29 -8.27
C PHE A 13 -8.00 -8.52 -8.93
N SER A 14 -8.28 -9.58 -8.16
CA SER A 14 -9.05 -10.70 -8.72
C SER A 14 -10.48 -10.27 -9.02
N GLU A 15 -11.07 -10.81 -10.08
CA GLU A 15 -12.42 -10.46 -10.57
C GLU A 15 -13.49 -10.50 -9.46
N SER A 16 -13.32 -11.38 -8.48
CA SER A 16 -14.19 -11.54 -7.31
C SER A 16 -14.35 -10.29 -6.43
N TRP A 17 -13.50 -9.27 -6.57
CA TRP A 17 -13.53 -8.05 -5.75
C TRP A 17 -13.94 -6.81 -6.54
N ASN A 18 -14.27 -6.97 -7.83
CA ASN A 18 -14.60 -5.85 -8.70
C ASN A 18 -15.82 -5.06 -8.19
N ASP A 19 -16.79 -5.74 -7.60
CA ASP A 19 -18.05 -5.12 -7.17
C ASP A 19 -17.90 -4.23 -5.93
N TYR A 20 -16.85 -4.43 -5.13
CA TYR A 20 -16.59 -3.68 -3.91
C TYR A 20 -15.48 -2.64 -4.08
N THR A 21 -14.72 -2.73 -5.17
CA THR A 21 -13.54 -1.89 -5.39
C THR A 21 -13.92 -0.55 -6.03
N ASP A 22 -13.56 0.58 -5.41
CA ASP A 22 -13.64 1.89 -6.04
C ASP A 22 -12.53 2.06 -7.08
N PHE A 23 -12.76 1.51 -8.27
CA PHE A 23 -11.83 1.61 -9.39
C PHE A 23 -11.54 3.04 -9.83
N LYS A 24 -12.47 3.97 -9.61
CA LYS A 24 -12.25 5.37 -9.94
C LYS A 24 -11.18 5.95 -9.01
N ASN A 25 -11.31 5.72 -7.70
CA ASN A 25 -10.32 6.22 -6.74
C ASN A 25 -8.96 5.52 -6.92
N TRP A 26 -8.94 4.21 -7.21
CA TRP A 26 -7.70 3.51 -7.57
C TRP A 26 -7.06 4.13 -8.82
N HIS A 27 -7.81 4.36 -9.89
CA HIS A 27 -7.28 4.98 -11.11
C HIS A 27 -6.73 6.39 -10.88
N ASN A 28 -7.42 7.21 -10.11
CA ASN A 28 -6.93 8.54 -9.72
C ASN A 28 -5.60 8.40 -8.97
N PHE A 29 -5.55 7.54 -7.94
CA PHE A 29 -4.32 7.29 -7.19
C PHE A 29 -3.15 6.85 -8.08
N ILE A 30 -3.37 5.93 -9.03
CA ILE A 30 -2.33 5.52 -10.00
C ILE A 30 -1.84 6.70 -10.84
N LYS A 31 -2.76 7.53 -11.36
CA LYS A 31 -2.43 8.64 -12.26
C LYS A 31 -1.72 9.78 -11.54
N ASP A 32 -2.26 10.20 -10.40
CA ASP A 32 -1.80 11.36 -9.65
C ASP A 32 -0.41 11.15 -9.06
N ASN A 33 -0.08 9.89 -8.74
CA ASN A 33 1.23 9.48 -8.23
C ASN A 33 2.14 8.88 -9.32
N GLN A 34 1.72 8.92 -10.59
CA GLN A 34 2.49 8.43 -11.73
C GLN A 34 3.01 6.99 -11.56
N LEU A 35 2.17 6.08 -11.07
CA LEU A 35 2.59 4.70 -10.81
C LEU A 35 2.78 3.95 -12.14
N TYR A 36 3.92 3.27 -12.25
CA TYR A 36 4.34 2.58 -13.45
C TYR A 36 4.20 1.06 -13.35
N SER A 37 4.49 0.50 -12.18
CA SER A 37 4.43 -0.94 -11.96
C SER A 37 4.03 -1.28 -10.54
N TYR A 38 3.48 -2.47 -10.37
CA TYR A 38 3.12 -3.01 -9.08
C TYR A 38 3.62 -4.45 -8.91
N LEU A 39 3.62 -4.91 -7.67
CA LEU A 39 3.80 -6.30 -7.29
C LEU A 39 2.86 -6.59 -6.12
N ARG A 40 2.09 -7.67 -6.21
CA ARG A 40 1.20 -8.10 -5.12
C ARG A 40 2.02 -8.68 -3.98
N GLY A 41 1.67 -8.33 -2.74
CA GLY A 41 2.32 -8.89 -1.56
C GLY A 41 3.48 -8.05 -1.01
N LEU A 42 4.20 -8.65 -0.07
CA LEU A 42 5.40 -8.13 0.57
C LEU A 42 6.66 -8.64 -0.15
N PRO A 43 7.82 -7.98 0.00
CA PRO A 43 9.08 -8.55 -0.44
C PRO A 43 9.34 -9.88 0.28
N SER A 44 9.91 -10.86 -0.41
CA SER A 44 10.17 -12.19 0.18
C SER A 44 11.64 -12.44 0.47
N ARG A 45 12.53 -11.59 -0.04
CA ARG A 45 13.99 -11.75 0.05
C ARG A 45 14.71 -10.56 0.66
N SER A 46 13.99 -9.49 0.97
CA SER A 46 14.54 -8.22 1.45
C SER A 46 13.59 -7.55 2.44
N THR A 47 14.11 -6.63 3.25
CA THR A 47 13.29 -5.79 4.15
C THR A 47 12.52 -4.75 3.34
N LEU A 48 11.45 -4.20 3.91
CA LEU A 48 10.71 -3.10 3.27
C LEU A 48 11.60 -1.89 3.00
N LYS A 49 12.45 -1.52 3.97
CA LYS A 49 13.41 -0.44 3.82
C LYS A 49 14.31 -0.66 2.60
N TYR A 50 14.93 -1.84 2.49
CA TYR A 50 15.78 -2.17 1.35
C TYR A 50 14.99 -2.10 0.02
N TYR A 51 13.76 -2.61 0.01
CA TYR A 51 12.87 -2.51 -1.15
C TYR A 51 12.60 -1.05 -1.53
N PHE A 52 12.32 -0.16 -0.57
CA PHE A 52 12.06 1.25 -0.84
C PHE A 52 13.31 1.99 -1.36
N GLU A 53 14.50 1.66 -0.83
CA GLU A 53 15.77 2.26 -1.24
C GLU A 53 16.17 1.86 -2.68
N ASN A 54 15.94 0.59 -3.04
CA ASN A 54 16.53 0.00 -4.25
C ASN A 54 15.48 -0.34 -5.33
N GLY A 55 14.20 -0.36 -4.97
CA GLY A 55 13.12 -0.87 -5.80
C GLY A 55 13.30 -2.35 -6.16
N ARG A 56 13.98 -3.16 -5.33
CA ARG A 56 14.32 -4.55 -5.67
C ARG A 56 14.05 -5.48 -4.51
N ASP A 57 13.52 -6.65 -4.83
CA ASP A 57 13.39 -7.77 -3.92
C ASP A 57 14.39 -8.87 -4.31
N VAL A 58 15.56 -8.82 -3.69
CA VAL A 58 16.72 -9.66 -3.99
C VAL A 58 17.34 -10.18 -2.69
N GLY A 59 18.01 -11.32 -2.77
CA GLY A 59 18.61 -11.98 -1.60
C GLY A 59 18.04 -13.38 -1.34
N GLU A 60 18.28 -13.85 -0.13
CA GLU A 60 17.75 -15.10 0.39
C GLU A 60 16.35 -14.89 1.00
N TYR A 61 15.54 -15.95 1.03
CA TYR A 61 14.17 -15.85 1.52
C TYR A 61 14.14 -15.46 3.00
N LEU A 62 13.54 -14.31 3.32
CA LEU A 62 13.36 -13.85 4.70
C LEU A 62 12.10 -14.48 5.27
N ARG A 63 12.26 -15.37 6.26
CA ARG A 63 11.14 -16.01 6.98
C ARG A 63 10.58 -15.14 8.13
N ASN A 64 11.13 -13.95 8.35
CA ASN A 64 10.91 -13.22 9.59
C ASN A 64 9.57 -12.46 9.61
N GLU A 65 8.68 -12.82 10.54
CA GLU A 65 7.43 -12.11 10.81
C GLU A 65 7.64 -10.68 11.31
N GLU A 66 8.80 -10.38 11.92
CA GLU A 66 9.13 -9.04 12.43
C GLU A 66 9.19 -7.97 11.32
N ASN A 67 9.41 -8.37 10.07
CA ASN A 67 9.42 -7.47 8.91
C ASN A 67 8.03 -7.26 8.28
N ARG A 68 6.99 -7.93 8.78
CA ARG A 68 5.63 -7.78 8.27
C ARG A 68 4.97 -6.53 8.88
N PRO A 69 4.44 -5.61 8.06
CA PRO A 69 3.69 -4.47 8.57
C PRO A 69 2.50 -4.89 9.45
N PRO A 70 2.20 -4.15 10.53
CA PRO A 70 1.01 -4.41 11.34
C PRO A 70 -0.25 -4.42 10.50
N PHE A 71 -1.12 -5.38 10.80
CA PHE A 71 -2.41 -5.58 10.15
C PHE A 71 -2.36 -5.83 8.64
N TYR A 72 -1.20 -6.12 8.05
CA TYR A 72 -1.05 -6.23 6.59
C TYR A 72 -2.10 -7.13 5.93
N ASP A 73 -2.94 -6.52 5.07
CA ASP A 73 -3.94 -7.18 4.24
C ASP A 73 -4.18 -6.36 2.94
N HIS A 74 -4.56 -7.03 1.85
CA HIS A 74 -4.83 -6.41 0.53
C HIS A 74 -3.72 -5.50 -0.01
N GLY A 75 -2.47 -5.84 0.24
CA GLY A 75 -1.33 -5.00 -0.08
C GLY A 75 -0.65 -5.22 -1.44
N TYR A 76 -0.15 -4.11 -1.96
CA TYR A 76 0.61 -4.02 -3.21
C TYR A 76 1.81 -3.10 -3.03
N MET A 77 2.96 -3.56 -3.48
CA MET A 77 4.13 -2.72 -3.67
C MET A 77 4.02 -1.99 -5.00
N TYR A 78 4.28 -0.69 -5.01
CA TYR A 78 4.25 0.16 -6.19
C TYR A 78 5.61 0.77 -6.49
N LYS A 79 5.78 1.16 -7.75
CA LYS A 79 6.86 2.03 -8.22
C LYS A 79 6.31 3.14 -9.08
N THR A 80 6.78 4.35 -8.84
CA THR A 80 6.54 5.50 -9.72
C THR A 80 7.39 5.38 -10.99
N LYS A 81 7.10 6.22 -12.00
CA LYS A 81 7.96 6.37 -13.19
C LYS A 81 9.39 6.79 -12.84
N ASP A 82 9.56 7.57 -11.78
CA ASP A 82 10.85 8.04 -11.26
C ASP A 82 11.53 7.02 -10.33
N ARG A 83 11.04 5.78 -10.32
CA ARG A 83 11.60 4.63 -9.58
C ARG A 83 11.50 4.72 -8.05
N LYS A 84 10.77 5.69 -7.52
CA LYS A 84 10.39 5.73 -6.10
C LYS A 84 9.51 4.51 -5.79
N ALA A 85 9.81 3.81 -4.72
CA ALA A 85 9.13 2.58 -4.32
C ALA A 85 8.47 2.75 -2.95
N PHE A 86 7.25 2.23 -2.83
CA PHE A 86 6.46 2.25 -1.60
C PHE A 86 5.48 1.08 -1.59
N ILE A 87 4.81 0.86 -0.47
CA ILE A 87 3.74 -0.12 -0.34
C ILE A 87 2.44 0.56 0.05
N VAL A 88 1.34 0.03 -0.44
CA VAL A 88 -0.01 0.39 -0.04
C VAL A 88 -0.73 -0.86 0.37
N TYR A 89 -1.44 -0.84 1.50
CA TYR A 89 -2.28 -1.94 1.95
C TYR A 89 -3.55 -1.41 2.61
N GLN A 90 -4.61 -2.23 2.61
CA GLN A 90 -5.95 -1.81 3.02
C GLN A 90 -6.59 -2.84 3.95
N PRO A 91 -6.21 -2.83 5.23
CA PRO A 91 -6.71 -3.80 6.19
C PRO A 91 -8.09 -3.43 6.72
N TYR A 92 -8.82 -4.45 7.17
CA TYR A 92 -10.06 -4.26 7.90
C TYR A 92 -9.79 -3.73 9.31
N GLY A 93 -10.72 -2.94 9.84
CA GLY A 93 -10.64 -2.44 11.21
C GLY A 93 -12.00 -2.00 11.74
N ALA A 94 -12.02 -1.58 13.01
CA ALA A 94 -13.15 -0.88 13.62
C ALA A 94 -12.89 0.64 13.64
N LEU A 95 -13.91 1.44 13.30
CA LEU A 95 -13.74 2.90 13.10
C LEU A 95 -13.35 3.62 14.40
N ASP A 96 -13.87 3.13 15.52
CA ASP A 96 -13.58 3.62 16.88
C ASP A 96 -12.15 3.32 17.35
N LYS A 97 -11.42 2.45 16.64
CA LYS A 97 -10.03 2.08 16.94
C LYS A 97 -9.00 2.69 16.00
N MET A 98 -9.40 3.61 15.12
CA MET A 98 -8.51 4.16 14.10
C MET A 98 -7.26 4.86 14.66
N ASP A 99 -7.37 5.51 15.81
CA ASP A 99 -6.21 6.15 16.45
C ASP A 99 -5.23 5.12 17.03
N GLU A 100 -5.73 4.01 17.58
CA GLU A 100 -4.92 2.88 18.05
C GLU A 100 -4.18 2.22 16.87
N TYR A 101 -4.88 1.94 15.77
CA TYR A 101 -4.26 1.36 14.57
C TYR A 101 -3.18 2.28 14.00
N ARG A 102 -3.47 3.59 13.91
CA ARG A 102 -2.50 4.59 13.44
C ARG A 102 -1.24 4.57 14.30
N GLN A 103 -1.40 4.61 15.62
CA GLN A 103 -0.27 4.61 16.55
C GLN A 103 0.59 3.36 16.39
N VAL A 104 -0.01 2.16 16.36
CA VAL A 104 0.73 0.90 16.20
C VAL A 104 1.51 0.88 14.89
N ILE A 105 0.89 1.31 13.79
CA ILE A 105 1.51 1.33 12.47
C ILE A 105 2.66 2.34 12.39
N GLU A 106 2.45 3.55 12.89
CA GLU A 106 3.46 4.61 12.87
C GLU A 106 4.66 4.28 13.76
N CYS A 107 4.43 3.73 14.96
CA CYS A 107 5.50 3.26 15.83
C CYS A 107 6.34 2.17 15.15
N TRP A 108 5.68 1.16 14.57
CA TRP A 108 6.38 0.10 13.85
C TRP A 108 7.20 0.64 12.68
N ALA A 109 6.64 1.56 11.89
CA ALA A 109 7.35 2.18 10.77
C ALA A 109 8.61 2.94 11.22
N ILE A 110 8.53 3.68 12.34
CA ILE A 110 9.69 4.37 12.94
C ILE A 110 10.78 3.36 13.32
N GLU A 111 10.42 2.24 13.97
CA GLU A 111 11.38 1.18 14.33
C GLU A 111 12.07 0.56 13.12
N GLN A 112 11.36 0.48 11.99
CA GLN A 112 11.93 0.01 10.72
C GLN A 112 12.69 1.10 9.94
N GLY A 113 12.70 2.34 10.43
CA GLY A 113 13.34 3.48 9.78
C GLY A 113 12.69 3.85 8.45
N ILE A 114 11.36 3.82 8.38
CA ILE A 114 10.51 4.19 7.23
C ILE A 114 9.37 5.11 7.70
N GLU A 115 8.70 5.78 6.76
CA GLU A 115 7.50 6.58 7.00
C GLU A 115 6.23 5.74 6.78
N ALA A 116 5.18 6.06 7.55
CA ALA A 116 3.83 5.56 7.32
C ALA A 116 2.82 6.72 7.31
N LYS A 117 1.79 6.60 6.47
CA LYS A 117 0.59 7.44 6.50
C LYS A 117 -0.64 6.54 6.61
N VAL A 118 -1.49 6.81 7.59
CA VAL A 118 -2.72 6.05 7.85
C VAL A 118 -3.94 6.95 7.68
N TYR A 119 -4.80 6.58 6.75
CA TYR A 119 -6.01 7.29 6.37
C TYR A 119 -7.27 6.50 6.76
N GLY A 120 -8.36 7.19 7.08
CA GLY A 120 -9.64 6.56 7.45
C GLY A 120 -10.36 5.85 6.30
N TYR A 121 -11.61 5.43 6.53
CA TYR A 121 -12.41 4.66 5.57
C TYR A 121 -12.94 5.51 4.40
N ASP A 122 -12.84 6.83 4.53
CA ASP A 122 -13.11 7.78 3.47
C ASP A 122 -11.98 7.83 2.42
N TYR A 123 -10.99 6.93 2.50
CA TYR A 123 -9.89 6.82 1.54
C TYR A 123 -9.72 5.39 1.04
N GLY A 124 -8.95 5.22 -0.03
CA GLY A 124 -8.67 3.91 -0.61
C GLY A 124 -9.74 3.48 -1.60
N TRP A 125 -9.76 2.19 -1.90
CA TRP A 125 -10.55 1.61 -2.98
C TRP A 125 -11.01 0.19 -2.72
N TYR A 126 -10.79 -0.40 -1.55
CA TYR A 126 -11.12 -1.82 -1.36
C TYR A 126 -12.53 -2.06 -0.79
N THR A 127 -12.85 -1.56 0.41
CA THR A 127 -14.20 -1.65 1.01
C THR A 127 -14.46 -0.49 1.97
N SER A 128 -15.73 -0.24 2.32
CA SER A 128 -16.11 0.78 3.32
C SER A 128 -15.67 0.45 4.76
N SER A 129 -15.16 -0.76 5.01
CA SER A 129 -14.68 -1.22 6.32
C SER A 129 -13.16 -1.36 6.38
N SER A 130 -12.46 -0.88 5.35
CA SER A 130 -11.00 -0.88 5.28
C SER A 130 -10.45 0.52 5.39
N TYR A 131 -9.35 0.68 6.11
CA TYR A 131 -8.56 1.91 6.12
C TYR A 131 -7.38 1.79 5.15
N LEU A 132 -6.79 2.92 4.77
CA LEU A 132 -5.68 2.94 3.81
C LEU A 132 -4.36 3.21 4.54
N VAL A 133 -3.36 2.36 4.29
CA VAL A 133 -2.00 2.55 4.80
C VAL A 133 -1.04 2.66 3.63
N ILE A 134 -0.15 3.66 3.69
CA ILE A 134 0.95 3.84 2.76
C ILE A 134 2.25 3.87 3.56
N MET A 135 3.26 3.09 3.15
CA MET A 135 4.59 3.14 3.75
C MET A 135 5.69 3.31 2.70
N GLY A 136 6.71 4.11 3.00
CA GLY A 136 7.83 4.43 2.11
C GLY A 136 8.94 5.17 2.84
N LEU A 137 9.96 5.67 2.14
CA LEU A 137 11.05 6.46 2.77
C LEU A 137 10.78 7.96 2.84
N ASP A 138 10.00 8.46 1.89
CA ASP A 138 9.54 9.84 1.81
C ASP A 138 8.16 9.75 1.17
N LEU A 139 7.13 10.26 1.83
CA LEU A 139 5.76 10.22 1.34
C LEU A 139 5.21 11.62 1.05
N SER A 140 6.06 12.67 1.05
CA SER A 140 5.65 14.07 0.99
C SER A 140 4.89 14.46 -0.28
N ASP A 141 5.23 13.85 -1.41
CA ASP A 141 4.63 14.07 -2.74
C ASP A 141 3.47 13.11 -3.06
N ILE A 142 3.21 12.12 -2.20
CA ILE A 142 2.15 11.14 -2.42
C ILE A 142 0.78 11.79 -2.18
N LYS A 143 -0.05 11.76 -3.22
CA LYS A 143 -1.41 12.30 -3.23
C LYS A 143 -2.41 11.19 -2.97
N VAL A 144 -3.32 11.43 -2.03
CA VAL A 144 -4.43 10.54 -1.71
C VAL A 144 -5.69 11.38 -1.67
N GLU A 145 -6.66 11.01 -2.50
CA GLU A 145 -7.99 11.64 -2.52
C GLU A 145 -8.98 10.82 -1.70
N LYS A 146 -9.99 11.51 -1.14
CA LYS A 146 -11.12 10.84 -0.51
C LYS A 146 -11.92 10.06 -1.56
N ALA A 147 -12.33 8.84 -1.21
CA ALA A 147 -13.25 8.06 -2.01
C ALA A 147 -14.60 8.79 -2.09
N LEU A 148 -15.05 9.11 -3.30
CA LEU A 148 -16.27 9.92 -3.52
C LEU A 148 -17.57 9.18 -3.13
N ASN A 149 -17.49 7.88 -2.83
CA ASN A 149 -18.61 7.01 -2.50
C ASN A 149 -18.47 6.35 -1.11
N SER A 150 -17.83 7.00 -0.13
CA SER A 150 -17.82 6.48 1.24
C SER A 150 -19.25 6.42 1.79
N HIS A 151 -19.86 5.23 1.79
CA HIS A 151 -21.19 4.94 2.34
C HIS A 151 -21.18 4.95 3.86
#